data_AF-A0A523SIW0-F1
#
_entry.id   AF-A0A523SIW0-F1
#
_cell.length_a   1.000
_cell.length_b   1.000
_cell.length_c   1.000
_cell.angle_alpha   90.00
_cell.angle_beta   90.00
_cell.angle_gamma   90.00
#
_symmetry.space_group_name_H-M   'P 1'
#
loop_
_entity.id
_entity.type
_entity.pdbx_description
1 polymer ?
#
loop_
_entity_poly.entity_id
_entity_poly.type
_entity_poly.pdbx_seq_one_letter_code
_entity_poly.pdbx_strand_id
1 'polypeptide(L)'
;MKPIAFKGHNVTYAKDQKQYIPLPGLRKGEYNVNPEGAFVTCWKPSFRDRLRILFGGNFWIETWTFWKNLQPLKVTTKKSEVITGKFGTPDIPGAVRYIKLERKKKSVDQ
;
A
#
# COMPACT_ATOMS: atom_id res chain seq x y z
N MET A 1 -3.75 13.29 12.52
CA MET A 1 -2.58 12.69 11.81
C MET A 1 -2.54 13.20 10.38
N LYS A 2 -1.37 13.26 9.72
CA LYS A 2 -1.26 13.69 8.31
C LYS A 2 -0.30 12.78 7.54
N PRO A 3 -0.55 12.49 6.25
CA PRO A 3 0.42 11.80 5.43
C PRO A 3 1.65 12.70 5.21
N ILE A 4 2.83 12.10 5.15
CA ILE A 4 4.09 12.81 4.94
C ILE A 4 4.92 12.13 3.85
N ALA A 5 5.62 12.95 3.06
CA ALA A 5 6.67 12.45 2.18
C ALA A 5 7.82 11.86 3.01
N PHE A 6 8.48 10.84 2.47
CA PHE A 6 9.61 10.18 3.12
C PHE A 6 10.71 9.87 2.12
N LYS A 7 11.95 9.68 2.59
CA LYS A 7 13.07 9.28 1.73
C LYS A 7 12.74 7.99 0.97
N GLY A 8 12.68 8.04 -0.35
CA GLY A 8 12.31 6.93 -1.23
C GLY A 8 10.86 6.96 -1.76
N HIS A 9 10.04 7.97 -1.45
CA HIS A 9 8.76 8.15 -2.14
C HIS A 9 8.99 8.49 -3.62
N ASN A 10 8.06 8.08 -4.50
CA ASN A 10 8.19 8.26 -5.96
C ASN A 10 6.92 8.82 -6.62
N VAL A 11 5.79 8.86 -5.93
CA VAL A 11 4.53 9.36 -6.48
C VAL A 11 3.69 10.03 -5.39
N THR A 12 2.88 11.00 -5.79
CA THR A 12 1.86 11.63 -4.93
C THR A 12 0.51 11.52 -5.62
N TYR A 13 -0.43 10.82 -5.00
CA TYR A 13 -1.80 10.75 -5.49
C TYR A 13 -2.63 11.93 -4.98
N ALA A 14 -3.69 12.26 -5.71
CA ALA A 14 -4.63 13.33 -5.37
C ALA A 14 -4.00 14.72 -5.12
N LYS A 15 -2.86 15.04 -5.76
CA LYS A 15 -2.12 16.29 -5.53
C LYS A 15 -2.95 17.55 -5.80
N ASP A 16 -3.78 17.52 -6.84
CA ASP A 16 -4.51 18.71 -7.33
C ASP A 16 -6.04 18.59 -7.15
N GLN A 17 -6.48 17.68 -6.28
CA GLN A 17 -7.89 17.44 -6.01
C GLN A 17 -8.29 18.10 -4.69
N LYS A 18 -9.06 19.20 -4.74
CA LYS A 18 -9.47 19.97 -3.54
C LYS A 18 -10.22 19.12 -2.50
N GLN A 19 -10.90 18.07 -2.94
CA GLN A 19 -11.73 17.20 -2.12
C GLN A 19 -10.91 16.15 -1.36
N TYR A 20 -9.65 15.92 -1.74
CA TYR A 20 -8.82 14.85 -1.18
C TYR A 20 -7.52 15.41 -0.61
N ILE A 21 -7.00 14.71 0.40
CA ILE A 21 -5.69 15.02 0.96
C ILE A 21 -4.63 14.39 0.03
N PRO A 22 -3.65 15.17 -0.47
CA PRO A 22 -2.55 14.63 -1.25
C PRO A 22 -1.82 13.51 -0.50
N LEU A 23 -1.60 12.40 -1.18
CA LEU A 23 -1.08 11.18 -0.57
C LEU A 23 0.28 10.82 -1.19
N PRO A 24 1.38 11.36 -0.64
CA PRO A 24 2.72 11.00 -1.07
C PRO A 24 3.06 9.58 -0.62
N GLY A 25 3.71 8.81 -1.49
CA GLY A 25 4.08 7.43 -1.18
C GLY A 25 5.06 6.80 -2.15
N LEU A 26 5.35 5.53 -1.89
CA LEU A 26 6.16 4.67 -2.72
C LEU A 26 5.25 3.63 -3.38
N ARG A 27 5.12 3.69 -4.70
CA ARG A 27 4.56 2.59 -5.50
C ARG A 27 5.64 1.54 -5.72
N LYS A 28 5.39 0.29 -5.28
CA LYS A 28 6.33 -0.82 -5.38
C LYS A 28 6.25 -1.53 -6.73
N GLY A 29 7.31 -1.38 -7.51
CA GLY A 29 7.48 -2.06 -8.81
C GLY A 29 6.69 -1.40 -9.94
N GLU A 30 7.05 -1.80 -11.16
CA GLU A 30 6.28 -1.46 -12.36
C GLU A 30 5.11 -2.43 -12.50
N TYR A 31 4.02 -1.97 -13.13
CA TYR A 31 2.79 -2.75 -13.33
C TYR A 31 3.04 -4.13 -13.97
N ASN A 32 4.10 -4.25 -14.77
CA ASN A 32 4.48 -5.48 -15.47
C ASN A 32 5.41 -6.42 -14.68
N VAL A 33 5.94 -5.99 -13.53
CA VAL A 33 6.96 -6.72 -12.75
C VAL A 33 6.46 -7.08 -11.35
N ASN A 34 5.62 -6.23 -10.75
CA ASN A 34 5.00 -6.49 -9.47
C ASN A 34 3.46 -6.46 -9.58
N PRO A 35 2.81 -7.61 -9.80
CA PRO A 35 1.37 -7.67 -10.08
C PRO A 35 0.50 -7.23 -8.90
N GLU A 36 1.07 -7.18 -7.69
CA GLU A 36 0.34 -6.80 -6.48
C GLU A 36 0.10 -5.28 -6.36
N GLY A 37 0.87 -4.45 -7.09
CA GLY A 37 0.63 -3.00 -7.16
C GLY A 37 0.70 -2.27 -5.81
N ALA A 38 1.46 -2.78 -4.84
CA ALA A 38 1.49 -2.25 -3.48
C ALA A 38 1.92 -0.78 -3.41
N PHE A 39 1.21 0.00 -2.58
CA PHE A 39 1.47 1.42 -2.36
C PHE A 39 1.74 1.69 -0.87
N VAL A 40 2.91 2.28 -0.58
CA VAL A 40 3.37 2.52 0.79
C VAL A 40 3.25 4.00 1.11
N THR A 41 2.52 4.30 2.19
CA THR A 41 2.35 5.65 2.72
C THR A 41 2.93 5.76 4.13
N CYS A 42 3.29 6.97 4.53
CA CYS A 42 3.78 7.23 5.88
C CYS A 42 2.92 8.30 6.52
N TRP A 43 2.53 8.08 7.77
CA TRP A 43 1.64 8.95 8.53
C TRP A 43 2.36 9.50 9.74
N LYS A 44 2.28 10.81 9.96
CA LYS A 44 2.80 11.47 11.15
C LYS A 44 1.63 11.79 12.09
N PRO A 45 1.54 11.13 13.25
CA PRO A 45 0.60 11.53 14.28
C PRO A 45 0.99 12.89 14.86
N SER A 46 -0.02 13.72 15.17
CA SER A 46 0.19 14.95 15.94
C SER A 46 0.60 14.63 17.38
N PHE A 47 1.08 15.62 18.14
CA PHE A 47 1.43 15.38 19.55
C PHE A 47 0.26 14.79 20.35
N ARG A 48 -0.95 15.33 20.17
CA ARG A 48 -2.19 14.81 20.80
C ARG A 48 -2.49 13.37 20.37
N ASP A 49 -2.36 13.07 19.07
CA ASP A 49 -2.57 11.71 18.55
C ASP A 49 -1.54 10.72 19.11
N ARG A 50 -0.27 11.14 19.27
CA ARG A 50 0.78 10.30 19.89
C ARG A 50 0.43 9.92 21.31
N LEU A 51 -0.09 10.85 22.12
CA LEU A 51 -0.51 10.55 23.48
C LEU A 51 -1.69 9.56 23.49
N ARG A 52 -2.68 9.74 22.60
CA ARG A 52 -3.79 8.78 22.46
C ARG A 52 -3.31 7.38 22.08
N ILE A 53 -2.38 7.28 21.13
CA ILE A 53 -1.79 5.99 20.72
C ILE A 53 -0.95 5.40 21.86
N LEU A 54 -0.16 6.22 22.56
CA LEU A 54 0.72 5.77 23.63
C LEU A 54 -0.05 5.18 24.81
N PHE A 55 -1.12 5.85 25.25
CA PHE A 55 -1.90 5.41 26.41
C PHE A 55 -3.07 4.48 26.06
N GLY A 56 -3.65 4.62 24.86
CA GLY A 56 -4.80 3.83 24.44
C GLY A 56 -4.46 2.65 23.52
N GLY A 57 -3.28 2.63 22.89
CA GLY A 57 -2.86 1.60 21.93
C GLY A 57 -3.65 1.55 20.61
N ASN A 58 -4.72 2.32 20.49
CA ASN A 58 -5.67 2.22 19.39
C ASN A 58 -5.33 3.14 18.23
N PHE A 59 -5.49 2.60 17.01
CA PHE A 59 -5.43 3.34 15.75
C PHE A 59 -6.52 2.81 14.82
N TRP A 60 -7.24 3.72 14.17
CA TRP A 60 -8.39 3.39 13.33
C TRP A 60 -8.12 3.79 11.88
N ILE A 61 -8.53 2.94 10.94
CA ILE A 61 -8.47 3.20 9.50
C ILE A 61 -9.86 2.98 8.93
N GLU A 62 -10.38 4.00 8.24
CA GLU A 62 -11.52 3.88 7.36
C GLU A 62 -11.00 3.89 5.91
N THR A 63 -11.36 2.88 5.12
CA THR A 63 -10.96 2.79 3.71
C THR A 63 -12.20 2.74 2.84
N TRP A 64 -12.36 3.74 1.98
CA TRP A 64 -13.45 3.79 1.04
C TRP A 64 -13.12 2.88 -0.15
N THR A 65 -13.78 1.74 -0.22
CA THR A 65 -13.58 0.77 -1.32
C THR A 65 -14.43 1.10 -2.54
N PHE A 66 -15.34 2.08 -2.45
CA PHE A 66 -16.27 2.46 -3.51
C PHE A 66 -17.03 1.25 -4.10
N TRP A 67 -17.53 0.39 -3.20
CA TRP A 67 -18.23 -0.84 -3.56
C TRP A 67 -17.38 -1.84 -4.38
N LYS A 68 -16.05 -1.72 -4.30
CA LYS A 68 -15.10 -2.72 -4.81
C LYS A 68 -14.57 -3.58 -3.66
N ASN A 69 -13.83 -4.62 -4.03
CA ASN A 69 -13.18 -5.51 -3.06
C ASN A 69 -12.26 -4.74 -2.12
N LEU A 70 -12.29 -5.10 -0.84
CA LEU A 70 -11.41 -4.51 0.16
C LEU A 70 -9.94 -4.79 -0.18
N GLN A 71 -9.12 -3.74 -0.13
CA GLN A 71 -7.69 -3.86 -0.39
C GLN A 71 -6.98 -4.46 0.83
N PRO A 72 -6.01 -5.38 0.65
CA PRO A 72 -5.16 -5.84 1.75
C PRO A 72 -4.37 -4.67 2.36
N LEU A 73 -4.42 -4.53 3.69
CA LEU A 73 -3.72 -3.48 4.43
C LEU A 73 -2.66 -4.09 5.36
N LYS A 74 -1.44 -3.55 5.32
CA LYS A 74 -0.38 -3.83 6.29
C LYS A 74 -0.05 -2.54 7.04
N VAL A 75 -0.34 -2.54 8.34
CA VAL A 75 -0.06 -1.41 9.24
C VAL A 75 1.13 -1.79 10.13
N THR A 76 2.16 -0.95 10.16
CA THR A 76 3.35 -1.18 11.00
C THR A 76 3.97 0.14 11.42
N THR A 77 4.67 0.12 12.54
CA THR A 77 5.50 1.24 13.02
C THR A 77 6.91 1.23 12.42
N LYS A 78 7.34 0.12 11.80
CA LYS A 78 8.68 -0.05 11.24
C LYS A 78 8.70 0.10 9.72
N LYS A 79 9.36 1.15 9.23
CA LYS A 79 9.48 1.46 7.79
C LYS A 79 10.10 0.31 6.98
N SER A 80 11.09 -0.40 7.50
CA SER A 80 11.75 -1.51 6.80
C SER A 80 10.76 -2.61 6.41
N GLU A 81 9.82 -2.96 7.28
CA GLU A 81 8.85 -4.04 7.06
C GLU A 81 7.92 -3.81 5.87
N VAL A 82 7.72 -2.54 5.47
CA VAL A 82 6.91 -2.15 4.29
C VAL A 82 7.76 -1.73 3.10
N ILE A 83 9.08 -1.54 3.24
CA ILE A 83 9.97 -1.22 2.13
C ILE A 83 10.72 -2.45 1.62
N THR A 84 11.46 -3.13 2.49
CA THR A 84 12.24 -4.32 2.13
C THR A 84 11.39 -5.58 2.11
N GLY A 85 10.28 -5.59 2.84
CA GLY A 85 9.35 -6.71 2.85
C GLY A 85 8.74 -6.91 1.47
N LYS A 86 8.88 -8.13 0.92
CA LYS A 86 7.87 -8.66 0.02
C LYS A 86 6.55 -8.54 0.78
N PHE A 87 5.54 -7.87 0.23
CA PHE A 87 4.19 -8.17 0.71
C PHE A 87 4.11 -9.68 0.61
N GLY A 88 3.71 -10.35 1.71
CA GLY A 88 3.77 -11.80 1.76
C GLY A 88 3.18 -12.27 0.46
N THR A 89 3.98 -12.96 -0.38
CA THR A 89 3.42 -13.84 -1.40
C THR A 89 2.45 -14.62 -0.57
N PRO A 90 1.15 -14.36 -0.69
CA PRO A 90 0.24 -15.10 0.13
C PRO A 90 0.55 -16.53 -0.30
N ASP A 91 0.77 -17.42 0.66
CA ASP A 91 0.63 -18.84 0.37
C ASP A 91 -0.87 -19.12 0.13
N ILE A 92 -1.54 -18.26 -0.65
CA ILE A 92 -2.83 -18.48 -1.30
C ILE A 92 -2.47 -19.47 -2.39
N PRO A 93 -2.98 -20.71 -2.35
CA PRO A 93 -2.74 -21.74 -3.36
C PRO A 93 -3.38 -21.43 -4.74
N GLY A 94 -3.19 -20.21 -5.25
CA GLY A 94 -3.85 -19.69 -6.44
C GLY A 94 -3.16 -18.46 -7.06
N ALA A 95 -2.45 -17.63 -6.30
CA ALA A 95 -1.76 -16.44 -6.85
C ALA A 95 -0.64 -16.83 -7.84
N VAL A 96 0.12 -17.89 -7.52
CA VAL A 96 1.11 -18.48 -8.43
C VAL A 96 0.45 -19.02 -9.71
N ARG A 97 -0.78 -19.56 -9.60
CA ARG A 97 -1.53 -20.11 -10.74
C ARG A 97 -1.95 -19.01 -11.71
N TYR A 98 -2.43 -17.86 -11.22
CA TYR A 98 -2.78 -16.71 -12.06
C TYR A 98 -1.58 -16.15 -12.84
N ILE A 99 -0.44 -15.96 -12.17
CA ILE A 99 0.79 -15.47 -12.82
C ILE A 99 1.31 -16.47 -13.87
N LYS A 100 1.19 -17.78 -13.60
CA LYS A 100 1.59 -18.84 -14.55
C LYS A 100 0.64 -18.91 -15.76
N LEU A 101 -0.67 -18.70 -15.56
CA LEU A 101 -1.66 -18.67 -16.63
C LEU A 101 -1.49 -17.45 -17.56
N GLU A 102 -1.22 -16.28 -16.99
CA GLU A 102 -0.91 -15.04 -17.74
C GLU A 102 0.35 -15.19 -18.61
N ARG A 103 1.43 -15.77 -18.05
CA ARG A 103 2.66 -16.04 -18.82
C ARG A 103 2.44 -17.09 -19.93
N LYS A 104 1.58 -18.08 -19.69
CA LYS A 104 1.27 -19.10 -20.69
C LYS A 104 0.42 -18.55 -21.83
N LYS A 105 -0.52 -17.64 -21.56
CA LYS A 105 -1.27 -16.93 -22.62
C LYS A 105 -0.35 -16.11 -23.52
N LYS A 106 0.55 -15.30 -22.95
CA LYS A 106 1.51 -14.49 -23.73
C LYS A 106 2.50 -15.29 -24.58
N SER A 107 2.76 -16.56 -24.23
CA SER A 107 3.64 -17.47 -24.98
C SER A 107 2.93 -18.24 -26.09
N VAL A 108 1.59 -18.25 -26.11
CA VAL A 108 0.79 -18.95 -27.13
C VAL A 108 0.35 -17.98 -28.24
N ASP A 109 0.36 -16.68 -27.95
CA ASP A 109 0.02 -15.61 -28.90
C ASP A 109 1.26 -15.00 -29.62
N GLN A 110 2.43 -15.64 -29.52
CA GLN A 110 3.67 -15.32 -30.28
C GLN A 110 4.06 -16.51 -31.15
#